data_AF-U1NAX6-F1
#
_entry.id   AF-U1NAX6-F1
#
_cell.length_a   1.000
_cell.length_b   1.000
_cell.length_c   1.000
_cell.angle_alpha   90.00
_cell.angle_beta   90.00
_cell.angle_gamma   90.00
#
_symmetry.space_group_name_H-M   'P 1'
#
loop_
_entity.id
_entity.type
_entity.pdbx_description
1 polymer ?
#
loop_
_entity_poly.entity_id
_entity_poly.type
_entity_poly.pdbx_seq_one_letter_code
_entity_poly.pdbx_strand_id
1 'polypeptide(L)'
;MLRTYVRSDQYTIGYGNRSRLEVPIGSELTDELGVNRNQRLRVEIAGDPKWSGKHNGLEIVYDELVDTFRAFQPVTIDDSRLDSPLASEEAALDVGANNLVACTVSIGSQFIYDGRDLFEQFREITEQIAHYQSLLEDQRESSKRIDRLYRKRNARISATTPKTVLCVPSLNACTMKAFQRCTLATPRVFSARTGRGRLV
;
A
#
# COMPACT_ATOMS: atom_id res chain seq x y z
N MET A 1 9.41 12.79 -8.38
CA MET A 1 9.07 11.41 -7.96
C MET A 1 9.74 10.44 -8.92
N LEU A 2 10.74 9.70 -8.45
CA LEU A 2 11.43 8.68 -9.23
C LEU A 2 10.54 7.44 -9.35
N ARG A 3 10.28 6.99 -10.58
CA ARG A 3 9.45 5.82 -10.89
C ARG A 3 10.05 5.07 -12.08
N THR A 4 10.00 3.75 -12.03
CA THR A 4 10.40 2.88 -13.14
C THR A 4 9.41 1.71 -13.31
N TYR A 5 9.36 1.18 -14.52
CA TYR A 5 8.51 0.04 -14.88
C TYR A 5 9.37 -1.10 -15.41
N VAL A 6 9.22 -2.28 -14.82
CA VAL A 6 9.93 -3.50 -15.21
C VAL A 6 8.94 -4.48 -15.81
N ARG A 7 9.22 -4.97 -17.01
CA ARG A 7 8.35 -5.96 -17.67
C ARG A 7 8.29 -7.27 -16.87
N SER A 8 7.17 -7.99 -16.99
CA SER A 8 6.94 -9.26 -16.25
C SER A 8 7.97 -10.35 -16.52
N ASP A 9 8.58 -10.37 -17.70
CA ASP A 9 9.65 -11.29 -18.10
C ASP A 9 11.05 -10.81 -17.71
N GLN A 10 11.16 -9.59 -17.17
CA GLN A 10 12.42 -8.95 -16.82
C GLN A 10 12.64 -8.90 -15.30
N TYR A 11 11.76 -9.46 -14.47
CA TYR A 11 12.01 -9.54 -13.03
C TYR A 11 11.66 -10.91 -12.45
N THR A 12 12.22 -11.20 -11.29
CA THR A 12 11.83 -12.37 -10.48
C THR A 12 11.60 -11.91 -9.05
N ILE A 13 10.47 -12.32 -8.46
CA ILE A 13 10.18 -12.11 -7.05
C ILE A 13 9.98 -13.46 -6.39
N GLY A 14 10.74 -13.73 -5.33
CA GLY A 14 10.50 -14.86 -4.43
C GLY A 14 9.94 -14.33 -3.12
N TYR A 15 8.79 -14.86 -2.68
CA TYR A 15 8.20 -14.56 -1.38
C TYR A 15 8.51 -15.66 -0.36
N GLY A 16 8.71 -15.29 0.91
CA GLY A 16 8.94 -16.23 2.01
C GLY A 16 9.64 -15.55 3.20
N ASN A 17 10.31 -16.34 4.04
CA ASN A 17 11.03 -15.83 5.22
C ASN A 17 12.08 -14.75 4.88
N ARG A 18 12.63 -14.78 3.66
CA ARG A 18 13.48 -13.73 3.10
C ARG A 18 13.05 -13.46 1.67
N SER A 19 12.02 -12.64 1.52
CA SER A 19 11.52 -12.25 0.21
C SER A 19 12.57 -11.44 -0.56
N ARG A 20 12.69 -11.68 -1.86
CA ARG A 20 13.74 -11.11 -2.72
C ARG A 20 13.16 -10.67 -4.06
N LEU A 21 13.61 -9.52 -4.54
CA LEU A 21 13.37 -9.04 -5.91
C LEU A 21 14.70 -9.04 -6.67
N GLU A 22 14.66 -9.55 -7.89
CA GLU A 22 15.78 -9.55 -8.84
C GLU A 22 15.38 -8.84 -10.13
N VAL A 23 16.08 -7.76 -10.46
CA VAL A 23 15.87 -6.94 -11.67
C VAL A 23 17.18 -6.78 -12.45
N PRO A 24 17.17 -6.72 -13.79
CA PRO A 24 18.37 -6.49 -14.58
C PRO A 24 18.91 -5.09 -14.29
N ILE A 25 20.23 -4.97 -14.37
CA ILE A 25 20.90 -3.67 -14.33
C ILE A 25 20.98 -3.16 -15.77
N GLY A 26 20.59 -1.90 -15.98
CA GLY A 26 20.70 -1.27 -17.30
C GLY A 26 22.17 -1.19 -17.75
N SER A 27 22.40 -1.15 -19.06
CA SER A 27 23.77 -1.11 -19.62
C SER A 27 24.58 0.09 -19.11
N GLU A 28 23.95 1.26 -18.97
CA GLU A 28 24.60 2.47 -18.45
C GLU A 28 25.15 2.26 -17.02
N LEU A 29 24.30 1.75 -16.11
CA LEU A 29 24.71 1.40 -14.75
C LEU A 29 25.70 0.24 -14.72
N THR A 30 25.64 -0.65 -15.70
CA THR A 30 26.58 -1.78 -15.79
C THR A 30 27.98 -1.28 -16.08
N ASP A 31 28.10 -0.38 -17.05
CA ASP A 31 29.37 0.22 -17.47
C ASP A 31 29.92 1.15 -16.37
N GLU A 32 29.05 1.89 -15.67
CA GLU A 32 29.43 2.75 -14.53
C GLU A 32 29.91 1.95 -13.31
N LEU A 33 29.19 0.89 -12.94
CA LEU A 33 29.48 0.09 -11.74
C LEU A 33 30.48 -1.05 -12.00
N GLY A 34 30.93 -1.25 -13.24
CA GLY A 34 31.85 -2.33 -13.62
C GLY A 34 31.30 -3.74 -13.40
N VAL A 35 29.97 -3.87 -13.41
CA VAL A 35 29.28 -5.16 -13.21
C VAL A 35 29.10 -5.87 -14.55
N ASN A 36 28.81 -7.18 -14.51
CA ASN A 36 28.57 -7.91 -15.77
C ASN A 36 27.18 -7.54 -16.33
N ARG A 37 27.04 -7.41 -17.66
CA ARG A 37 25.75 -7.15 -18.34
C ARG A 37 24.66 -8.18 -18.02
N ASN A 38 25.05 -9.38 -17.60
CA ASN A 38 24.12 -10.43 -17.18
C ASN A 38 23.80 -10.40 -15.68
N GLN A 39 24.41 -9.49 -14.92
CA GLN A 39 24.22 -9.39 -13.48
C GLN A 39 22.88 -8.72 -13.18
N ARG A 40 22.16 -9.30 -12.21
CA ARG A 40 20.86 -8.79 -11.75
C ARG A 40 21.05 -8.16 -10.38
N LEU A 41 20.46 -7.00 -10.17
CA LEU A 41 20.35 -6.37 -8.87
C LEU A 41 19.41 -7.22 -8.02
N ARG A 42 19.94 -7.73 -6.90
CA ARG A 42 19.20 -8.52 -5.93
C ARG A 42 19.00 -7.72 -4.66
N VAL A 43 17.74 -7.49 -4.30
CA VAL A 43 17.35 -6.68 -3.16
C VAL A 43 16.35 -7.43 -2.29
N GLU A 44 16.51 -7.28 -0.98
CA GLU A 44 15.55 -7.82 -0.03
C GLU A 44 14.28 -6.96 -0.04
N ILE A 45 13.14 -7.63 -0.02
CA ILE A 45 11.83 -6.97 0.03
C ILE A 45 11.10 -7.38 1.30
N ALA A 46 10.40 -6.41 1.88
CA ALA A 46 9.42 -6.60 2.92
C ALA A 46 8.02 -6.47 2.31
N GLY A 47 7.17 -7.45 2.58
CA GLY A 47 5.79 -7.46 2.11
C GLY A 47 5.24 -8.87 2.12
N ASP A 48 4.00 -9.00 2.58
CA ASP A 48 3.25 -10.24 2.54
C ASP A 48 2.22 -10.15 1.40
N PRO A 49 2.34 -10.98 0.36
CA PRO A 49 1.49 -10.89 -0.79
C PRO A 49 0.04 -11.28 -0.47
N LYS A 50 -0.90 -10.32 -0.47
CA LYS A 50 -2.35 -10.59 -0.32
C LYS A 50 -2.92 -11.45 -1.45
N TRP A 51 -2.40 -11.32 -2.67
CA TRP A 51 -2.96 -11.92 -3.86
C TRP A 51 -1.91 -12.75 -4.60
N SER A 52 -2.28 -13.98 -4.96
CA SER A 52 -1.52 -14.83 -5.88
C SER A 52 -2.23 -14.89 -7.23
N GLY A 53 -1.50 -14.74 -8.33
CA GLY A 53 -2.08 -14.77 -9.67
C GLY A 53 -1.03 -14.55 -10.77
N LYS A 54 -1.48 -14.37 -12.00
CA LYS A 54 -0.56 -14.08 -13.12
C LYS A 54 0.07 -12.71 -12.92
N HIS A 55 1.38 -12.69 -12.75
CA HIS A 55 2.15 -11.46 -12.53
C HIS A 55 2.23 -10.63 -13.82
N ASN A 56 2.03 -9.32 -13.69
CA ASN A 56 2.22 -8.34 -14.77
C ASN A 56 3.48 -7.49 -14.53
N GLY A 57 3.67 -6.42 -15.30
CA GLY A 57 4.80 -5.50 -15.12
C GLY A 57 4.86 -4.91 -13.71
N LEU A 58 6.06 -4.86 -13.15
CA LEU A 58 6.34 -4.34 -11.82
C LEU A 58 6.62 -2.84 -11.90
N GLU A 59 5.89 -2.05 -11.11
CA GLU A 59 6.18 -0.63 -10.95
C GLU A 59 7.01 -0.43 -9.69
N ILE A 60 8.13 0.29 -9.76
CA ILE A 60 8.95 0.65 -8.61
C ILE A 60 8.92 2.16 -8.45
N VAL A 61 8.56 2.64 -7.27
CA VAL A 61 8.42 4.07 -6.94
C VAL A 61 9.24 4.39 -5.71
N TYR A 62 10.01 5.47 -5.76
CA TYR A 62 10.64 6.03 -4.57
C TYR A 62 9.66 6.90 -3.78
N ASP A 63 9.41 6.53 -2.52
CA ASP A 63 8.56 7.26 -1.58
C ASP A 63 9.41 8.22 -0.73
N GLU A 64 9.48 9.47 -1.17
CA GLU A 64 10.25 10.55 -0.52
C GLU A 64 9.79 10.85 0.93
N LEU A 65 8.59 10.44 1.33
CA LEU A 65 8.10 10.69 2.69
C LEU A 65 8.77 9.79 3.73
N VAL A 66 8.97 8.54 3.36
CA VAL A 66 9.52 7.51 4.24
C VAL A 66 10.92 7.07 3.81
N ASP A 67 11.47 7.70 2.77
CA ASP A 67 12.80 7.42 2.22
C ASP A 67 12.95 5.92 1.89
N THR A 68 12.03 5.41 1.05
CA THR A 68 11.98 3.98 0.75
C THR A 68 11.42 3.71 -0.63
N PHE A 69 11.94 2.69 -1.32
CA PHE A 69 11.38 2.20 -2.56
C PHE A 69 10.21 1.25 -2.33
N ARG A 70 9.18 1.38 -3.16
CA ARG A 70 7.99 0.53 -3.14
C ARG A 70 7.77 -0.10 -4.49
N ALA A 71 7.53 -1.39 -4.48
CA ALA A 71 7.17 -2.19 -5.64
C ALA A 71 5.65 -2.40 -5.66
N PHE A 72 5.01 -2.10 -6.79
CA PHE A 72 3.61 -2.41 -7.05
C PHE A 72 3.55 -3.49 -8.11
N GLN A 73 3.07 -4.66 -7.73
CA GLN A 73 2.91 -5.80 -8.61
C GLN A 73 1.41 -5.97 -8.92
N PRO A 74 0.96 -5.66 -10.15
CA PRO A 74 -0.37 -6.00 -10.60
C PRO A 74 -0.43 -7.51 -10.86
N VAL A 75 -1.44 -8.15 -10.29
CA VAL A 75 -1.73 -9.56 -10.51
C VAL A 75 -3.12 -9.68 -11.13
N THR A 76 -3.22 -10.54 -12.14
CA THR A 76 -4.50 -10.96 -12.69
C THR A 76 -4.99 -12.14 -11.87
N ILE A 77 -6.16 -11.98 -11.27
CA ILE A 77 -6.86 -13.01 -10.50
C ILE A 77 -8.00 -13.59 -11.32
N ASP A 78 -8.39 -14.82 -11.00
CA ASP A 78 -9.57 -15.45 -11.57
C ASP A 78 -10.82 -14.91 -10.85
N ASP A 79 -11.79 -14.40 -11.62
CA ASP A 79 -13.00 -13.77 -11.12
C ASP A 79 -13.89 -14.77 -10.33
N SER A 80 -13.76 -16.08 -10.56
CA SER A 80 -14.50 -17.12 -9.82
C SER A 80 -14.27 -17.11 -8.30
N ARG A 81 -13.18 -16.48 -7.83
CA ARG A 81 -12.90 -16.31 -6.39
C ARG A 81 -13.68 -15.17 -5.75
N LEU A 82 -14.32 -14.32 -6.53
CA LEU A 82 -15.11 -13.18 -6.06
C LEU A 82 -16.61 -13.49 -5.98
N ASP A 83 -17.08 -14.48 -6.74
CA ASP A 83 -18.51 -14.82 -6.84
C ASP A 83 -18.99 -15.85 -5.80
N SER A 84 -18.09 -16.41 -5.00
CA SER A 84 -18.46 -17.36 -3.95
C SER A 84 -18.69 -16.63 -2.61
N PRO A 85 -19.87 -16.73 -1.99
CA PRO A 85 -20.08 -16.22 -0.64
C PRO A 85 -19.04 -16.81 0.31
N LEU A 86 -18.30 -15.95 1.02
CA LEU A 86 -17.31 -16.40 2.01
C LEU A 86 -17.96 -17.06 3.24
N ALA A 87 -19.26 -16.83 3.43
CA ALA A 87 -20.10 -17.43 4.46
C ALA A 87 -21.56 -17.53 3.98
N SER A 88 -22.35 -18.39 4.63
CA SER A 88 -23.82 -18.45 4.49
C SER A 88 -24.54 -17.27 5.14
N GLU A 89 -23.83 -16.49 5.96
CA GLU A 89 -24.41 -15.45 6.81
C GLU A 89 -24.51 -14.11 6.08
N GLU A 90 -25.65 -13.46 6.23
CA GLU A 90 -25.87 -12.09 5.76
C GLU A 90 -25.27 -11.08 6.73
N ALA A 91 -24.73 -9.99 6.20
CA ALA A 91 -24.23 -8.87 7.00
C ALA A 91 -24.80 -7.54 6.48
N ALA A 92 -25.34 -6.74 7.39
CA ALA A 92 -25.73 -5.37 7.13
C ALA A 92 -24.56 -4.43 7.45
N LEU A 93 -24.20 -3.56 6.51
CA LEU A 93 -23.14 -2.55 6.67
C LEU A 93 -23.77 -1.15 6.65
N ASP A 94 -23.49 -0.37 7.69
CA ASP A 94 -23.82 1.05 7.77
C ASP A 94 -22.54 1.89 7.79
N VAL A 95 -22.51 2.97 7.01
CA VAL A 95 -21.34 3.84 6.85
C VAL A 95 -21.67 5.20 7.45
N GLY A 96 -20.95 5.60 8.49
CA GLY A 96 -21.19 6.83 9.22
C GLY A 96 -19.94 7.72 9.34
N ALA A 97 -20.14 8.93 9.88
CA ALA A 97 -19.06 9.88 10.09
C ALA A 97 -18.19 9.51 11.31
N ASN A 98 -18.79 9.12 12.44
CA ASN A 98 -18.02 8.77 13.65
C ASN A 98 -17.63 7.28 13.66
N ASN A 99 -18.56 6.42 13.22
CA ASN A 99 -18.32 5.00 13.00
C ASN A 99 -18.21 4.80 11.49
N LEU A 100 -16.98 4.63 10.99
CA LEU A 100 -16.71 4.52 9.56
C LEU A 100 -17.45 3.34 8.94
N VAL A 101 -17.54 2.23 9.67
CA VAL A 101 -18.36 1.07 9.30
C VAL A 101 -18.95 0.46 10.56
N ALA A 102 -20.26 0.33 10.65
CA ALA A 102 -20.93 -0.57 11.58
C ALA A 102 -21.42 -1.79 10.80
N CYS A 103 -21.14 -2.99 11.31
CA CYS A 103 -21.52 -4.25 10.68
C CYS A 103 -22.34 -5.07 11.66
N THR A 104 -23.49 -5.58 11.23
CA THR A 104 -24.25 -6.59 11.97
C THR A 104 -24.39 -7.83 11.11
N VAL A 105 -24.00 -8.98 11.66
CA VAL A 105 -24.11 -10.28 10.99
C VAL A 105 -25.36 -10.99 11.52
N SER A 106 -26.05 -11.72 10.65
CA SER A 106 -27.26 -12.52 10.93
C SER A 106 -27.13 -13.47 12.13
N ILE A 107 -25.92 -13.97 12.44
CA ILE A 107 -25.61 -14.73 13.67
C ILE A 107 -25.56 -13.88 14.94
N GLY A 108 -25.98 -12.61 14.89
CA GLY A 108 -26.09 -11.69 16.02
C GLY A 108 -24.81 -10.95 16.42
N SER A 109 -23.70 -11.17 15.70
CA SER A 109 -22.44 -10.46 15.96
C SER A 109 -22.47 -9.03 15.41
N GLN A 110 -21.93 -8.08 16.17
CA GLN A 110 -21.81 -6.68 15.76
C GLN A 110 -20.36 -6.22 15.81
N PHE A 111 -19.94 -5.48 14.78
CA PHE A 111 -18.60 -4.93 14.67
C PHE A 111 -18.70 -3.43 14.38
N ILE A 112 -17.84 -2.63 15.03
CA ILE A 112 -17.72 -1.21 14.78
C ILE A 112 -16.27 -0.92 14.40
N TYR A 113 -16.11 -0.31 13.23
CA TYR A 113 -14.87 0.29 12.80
C TYR A 113 -14.91 1.78 13.16
N ASP A 114 -14.26 2.13 14.26
CA ASP A 114 -14.20 3.48 14.80
C ASP A 114 -13.29 4.39 13.95
N GLY A 115 -13.80 5.56 13.56
CA GLY A 115 -13.06 6.55 12.80
C GLY A 115 -12.35 7.61 13.63
N ARG A 116 -12.63 7.72 14.94
CA ARG A 116 -12.28 8.90 15.75
C ARG A 116 -10.78 9.23 15.73
N ASP A 117 -9.92 8.23 15.94
CA ASP A 117 -8.47 8.42 15.90
C ASP A 117 -7.97 8.86 14.52
N LEU A 118 -8.63 8.40 13.45
CA LEU A 118 -8.31 8.78 12.08
C LEU A 118 -8.75 10.22 11.79
N PHE A 119 -9.92 10.62 12.29
CA PHE A 119 -10.40 12.01 12.21
C PHE A 119 -9.50 12.96 13.00
N GLU A 120 -9.06 12.57 14.19
CA GLU A 120 -8.14 13.38 15.00
C GLU A 120 -6.81 13.58 14.27
N GLN A 121 -6.21 12.51 13.75
CA GLN A 121 -4.99 12.57 12.94
C GLN A 121 -5.15 13.41 11.66
N PHE A 122 -6.32 13.36 11.03
CA PHE A 122 -6.62 14.17 9.85
C PHE A 122 -6.72 15.66 10.22
N ARG A 123 -7.40 15.95 11.33
CA ARG A 123 -7.56 17.31 11.86
C ARG A 123 -6.20 17.91 12.25
N GLU A 124 -5.37 17.18 12.96
CA GLU A 124 -4.02 17.60 13.36
C GLU A 124 -3.17 18.02 12.15
N ILE A 125 -3.14 17.19 11.09
CA ILE A 125 -2.38 17.53 9.87
C ILE A 125 -2.99 18.76 9.17
N THR A 126 -4.31 18.86 9.14
CA THR A 126 -5.00 19.99 8.50
C THR A 126 -4.72 21.31 9.23
N GLU A 127 -4.73 21.29 10.57
CA GLU A 127 -4.33 22.44 11.40
C GLU A 127 -2.87 22.83 11.18
N GLN A 128 -1.95 21.85 11.08
CA GLN A 128 -0.54 22.12 10.76
C GLN A 128 -0.37 22.74 9.36
N ILE A 129 -1.12 22.28 8.36
CA ILE A 129 -1.10 22.85 7.00
C ILE A 129 -1.54 24.31 7.06
N ALA A 130 -2.67 24.60 7.70
CA ALA A 130 -3.19 25.96 7.85
C ALA A 130 -2.20 26.87 8.59
N HIS A 131 -1.58 26.37 9.66
CA HIS A 131 -0.53 27.09 10.38
C HIS A 131 0.65 27.43 9.45
N TYR A 132 1.21 26.48 8.70
CA TYR A 132 2.32 26.79 7.81
C TYR A 132 1.93 27.67 6.62
N GLN A 133 0.70 27.56 6.12
CA GLN A 133 0.19 28.46 5.09
C GLN A 133 0.12 29.90 5.60
N SER A 134 -0.26 30.11 6.86
CA SER A 134 -0.27 31.45 7.48
C SER A 134 1.12 32.07 7.67
N LEU A 135 2.18 31.26 7.61
CA LEU A 135 3.57 31.71 7.73
C LEU A 135 4.24 31.96 6.37
N LEU A 136 3.53 31.75 5.25
CA LEU A 136 4.06 32.04 3.93
C LEU A 136 4.05 33.55 3.68
N GLU A 137 5.07 34.02 2.96
CA GLU A 137 5.10 35.38 2.42
C GLU A 137 3.98 35.55 1.39
N ASP A 138 3.43 36.76 1.31
CA ASP A 138 2.41 37.11 0.33
C ASP A 138 2.88 36.69 -1.08
N GLN A 139 2.03 35.95 -1.79
CA GLN A 139 2.23 35.30 -3.11
C GLN A 139 2.78 33.86 -3.13
N ARG A 140 3.15 33.25 -2.00
CA ARG A 140 3.48 31.81 -1.97
C ARG A 140 2.29 30.96 -1.54
N GLU A 141 1.91 30.01 -2.40
CA GLU A 141 0.81 29.06 -2.14
C GLU A 141 1.27 27.80 -1.36
N SER A 142 2.56 27.45 -1.41
CA SER A 142 3.10 26.27 -0.74
C SER A 142 4.58 26.38 -0.38
N SER A 143 5.04 25.43 0.43
CA SER A 143 6.45 25.17 0.73
C SER A 143 6.70 23.66 0.73
N LYS A 144 7.97 23.23 0.65
CA LYS A 144 8.35 21.80 0.77
C LYS A 144 7.76 21.14 2.03
N ARG A 145 7.60 21.90 3.12
CA ARG A 145 7.00 21.40 4.37
C ARG A 145 5.50 21.16 4.22
N ILE A 146 4.78 22.09 3.60
CA ILE A 146 3.34 21.99 3.32
C ILE A 146 3.06 20.84 2.35
N ASP A 147 3.85 20.71 1.27
CA ASP A 147 3.74 19.59 0.33
C ASP A 147 3.94 18.24 1.03
N ARG A 148 4.89 18.17 1.98
CA ARG A 148 5.11 16.97 2.78
C ARG A 148 3.92 16.63 3.66
N LEU A 149 3.27 17.62 4.26
CA LEU A 149 2.07 17.44 5.07
C LEU A 149 0.88 16.98 4.22
N TYR A 150 0.66 17.59 3.05
CA TYR A 150 -0.37 17.14 2.11
C TYR A 150 -0.15 15.70 1.66
N ARG A 151 1.08 15.34 1.28
CA ARG A 151 1.42 13.96 0.91
C ARG A 151 1.23 13.01 2.09
N LYS A 152 1.61 13.39 3.32
CA LYS A 152 1.39 12.58 4.54
C LYS A 152 -0.10 12.34 4.79
N ARG A 153 -0.93 13.37 4.65
CA ARG A 153 -2.40 13.28 4.78
C ARG A 153 -2.97 12.31 3.75
N ASN A 154 -2.61 12.47 2.48
CA ASN A 154 -3.11 11.63 1.38
C ASN A 154 -2.63 10.18 1.53
N ALA A 155 -1.39 9.96 1.97
CA ALA A 155 -0.86 8.64 2.24
C ALA A 155 -1.65 7.91 3.35
N ARG A 156 -2.00 8.60 4.45
CA ARG A 156 -2.83 8.05 5.53
C ARG A 156 -4.24 7.69 5.07
N ILE A 157 -4.88 8.55 4.28
CA ILE A 157 -6.18 8.25 3.66
C ILE A 157 -6.06 6.97 2.82
N SER A 158 -5.09 6.89 1.91
CA SER A 158 -4.90 5.71 1.04
C SER A 158 -4.52 4.41 1.77
N ALA A 159 -3.99 4.50 2.99
CA ALA A 159 -3.67 3.37 3.84
C ALA A 159 -4.89 2.89 4.62
N THR A 160 -5.80 3.80 4.96
CA THR A 160 -7.00 3.57 5.77
C THR A 160 -8.18 3.15 4.92
N THR A 161 -8.28 3.67 3.69
CA THR A 161 -9.21 3.13 2.69
C THR A 161 -8.81 1.68 2.44
N PRO A 162 -9.69 0.70 2.68
CA PRO A 162 -9.44 -0.65 2.22
C PRO A 162 -9.15 -0.54 0.72
N LYS A 163 -7.98 -0.98 0.25
CA LYS A 163 -7.72 -1.13 -1.20
C LYS A 163 -8.56 -2.25 -1.82
N THR A 164 -9.58 -2.69 -1.09
CA THR A 164 -10.62 -3.60 -1.50
C THR A 164 -11.60 -2.78 -2.33
N VAL A 165 -11.58 -3.02 -3.64
CA VAL A 165 -12.71 -2.82 -4.56
C VAL A 165 -12.95 -1.37 -5.00
N LEU A 166 -12.24 -0.96 -6.05
CA LEU A 166 -12.84 -0.18 -7.14
C LEU A 166 -13.39 -1.19 -8.15
N CYS A 167 -14.55 -1.76 -7.85
CA CYS A 167 -15.38 -2.47 -8.82
C CYS A 167 -16.71 -1.72 -8.84
N VAL A 168 -16.87 -0.82 -9.81
CA VAL A 168 -18.21 -0.38 -10.22
C VAL A 168 -18.54 -1.29 -11.41
N PRO A 169 -19.46 -2.26 -11.26
CA PRO A 169 -19.75 -3.20 -12.34
C PRO A 169 -20.51 -2.49 -13.45
N SER A 170 -19.97 -2.52 -14.66
CA SER A 170 -20.78 -2.47 -15.88
C SER A 170 -20.40 -3.65 -16.76
N LEU A 171 -21.43 -4.41 -17.12
CA LEU A 171 -21.40 -5.72 -17.74
C LEU A 171 -20.53 -5.79 -19.01
N ASN A 172 -19.63 -6.77 -18.99
CA ASN A 172 -19.12 -7.60 -20.08
C ASN A 172 -17.59 -7.54 -20.22
N ALA A 173 -16.97 -8.54 -19.59
CA ALA A 173 -15.55 -8.89 -19.61
C ALA A 173 -14.60 -7.82 -19.04
N CYS A 174 -14.49 -7.76 -17.71
CA CYS A 174 -13.48 -6.95 -17.03
C CYS A 174 -12.50 -7.89 -16.32
N THR A 175 -11.33 -8.13 -16.90
CA THR A 175 -10.27 -8.86 -16.21
C THR A 175 -9.83 -8.05 -14.98
N MET A 176 -10.15 -8.51 -13.78
CA MET A 176 -9.77 -7.82 -12.55
C MET A 176 -8.25 -7.84 -12.37
N LYS A 177 -7.63 -6.65 -12.44
CA LYS A 177 -6.22 -6.45 -12.05
C LYS A 177 -6.19 -5.96 -10.61
N ALA A 178 -5.80 -6.83 -9.69
CA ALA A 178 -5.51 -6.45 -8.32
C ALA A 178 -4.07 -5.96 -8.21
N PHE A 179 -3.82 -4.96 -7.36
CA PHE A 179 -2.48 -4.45 -7.11
C PHE A 179 -2.00 -4.83 -5.72
N GLN A 180 -0.77 -5.32 -5.65
CA GLN A 180 -0.10 -5.62 -4.41
C GLN A 180 1.09 -4.70 -4.19
N ARG A 181 1.28 -4.25 -2.95
CA ARG A 181 2.35 -3.31 -2.57
C ARG A 181 3.40 -4.02 -1.72
N CYS A 182 4.63 -4.06 -2.22
CA CYS A 182 5.83 -4.53 -1.53
C CYS A 182 6.75 -3.35 -1.27
N THR A 183 7.56 -3.41 -0.21
CA THR A 183 8.54 -2.38 0.15
C THR A 183 9.94 -2.97 0.03
N LEU A 184 10.86 -2.29 -0.64
CA LEU A 184 12.24 -2.74 -0.80
C LEU A 184 13.05 -2.23 0.40
N ALA A 185 13.67 -3.12 1.17
CA ALA A 185 14.04 -2.83 2.56
C ALA A 185 15.35 -2.01 2.75
N THR A 186 15.37 -1.18 3.81
CA THR A 186 16.50 -0.96 4.74
C THR A 186 16.10 -1.55 6.11
N PRO A 187 17.05 -2.07 6.94
CA PRO A 187 16.69 -2.84 8.12
C PRO A 187 16.19 -1.92 9.25
N ARG A 188 15.00 -2.19 9.79
CA ARG A 188 14.60 -1.67 11.10
C ARG A 188 14.10 -2.78 12.03
N VAL A 189 14.75 -2.77 13.18
CA VAL A 189 14.54 -3.60 14.37
C VAL A 189 13.09 -3.52 14.84
N PHE A 190 12.47 -4.69 15.04
CA PHE A 190 11.19 -4.83 15.73
C PHE A 190 11.43 -4.98 17.23
N SER A 191 10.74 -4.17 18.04
CA SER A 191 10.55 -4.42 19.47
C SER A 191 9.08 -4.78 19.68
N ALA A 192 8.81 -6.05 19.97
CA ALA A 192 7.52 -6.48 20.49
C ALA A 192 7.62 -6.57 22.02
N ARG A 193 6.84 -5.75 22.73
CA ARG A 193 6.53 -6.00 24.16
C ARG A 193 5.43 -7.05 24.21
N THR A 194 5.77 -8.27 24.59
CA THR A 194 4.80 -9.30 24.95
C THR A 194 4.21 -8.95 26.32
N GLY A 195 2.95 -8.51 26.32
CA GLY A 195 2.13 -8.43 27.52
C GLY A 195 1.83 -9.85 28.00
N ARG A 196 2.15 -10.13 29.26
CA ARG A 196 1.82 -11.37 29.97
C ARG A 196 0.31 -11.60 29.93
N GLY A 197 -0.11 -12.70 29.30
CA GLY A 197 -1.44 -13.29 29.45
C GLY A 197 -1.27 -14.76 29.77
N ARG A 198 -1.47 -15.10 31.04
CA ARG A 198 -1.47 -16.48 31.56
C ARG A 198 -2.79 -17.13 31.15
N LEU A 199 -2.76 -18.26 30.47
CA LEU A 199 -3.86 -19.21 30.44
C LEU A 199 -3.30 -20.59 30.72
N VAL A 200 -4.01 -21.27 31.63
CA VAL A 200 -3.66 -22.48 32.39
C VAL A 200 -3.44 -23.68 31.48
#